data_AF-A4XBW2-F1
#
_entry.id   AF-A4XBW2-F1
#
_cell.length_a   1.000
_cell.length_b   1.000
_cell.length_c   1.000
_cell.angle_alpha   90.00
_cell.angle_beta   90.00
_cell.angle_gamma   90.00
#
_symmetry.space_group_name_H-M   'P 1'
#
loop_
_entity.id
_entity.type
_entity.pdbx_description
1 polymer ?
#
loop_
_entity_poly.entity_id
_entity_poly.type
_entity_poly.pdbx_seq_one_letter_code
_entity_poly.pdbx_strand_id
1 'polypeptide(L)'
;MLGPQHNEADHAAWMSSIAHIRSTPGFDQGWPPVAGMTLAENHEDLAGHAQRSHQRVDFAYSVIDIATGDVVGCVYFEPSSTGEREVAASSWVSAARAELDGLLTEIVGAWLRAAWPFEVVHYRLGEVPVTIRRSPEQPVG
;
A
#
# COMPACT_ATOMS: atom_id res chain seq x y z
N MET A 1 -7.77 1.78 -8.07
CA MET A 1 -6.34 1.99 -8.36
C MET A 1 -5.99 3.38 -7.90
N LEU A 2 -4.82 3.56 -7.30
CA LEU A 2 -4.30 4.88 -6.97
C LEU A 2 -4.09 5.67 -8.28
N GLY A 3 -4.52 6.93 -8.31
CA GLY A 3 -4.42 7.76 -9.52
C GLY A 3 -4.98 9.17 -9.36
N PRO A 4 -4.79 10.04 -10.36
CA PRO A 4 -5.05 11.48 -10.26
C PRO A 4 -6.47 11.89 -9.86
N GLN A 5 -7.47 11.04 -10.13
CA GLN A 5 -8.85 11.26 -9.71
C GLN A 5 -9.03 11.34 -8.18
N HIS A 6 -8.03 10.88 -7.41
CA HIS A 6 -8.03 10.92 -5.95
C HIS A 6 -7.14 12.04 -5.37
N ASN A 7 -6.59 12.93 -6.20
CA ASN A 7 -5.52 13.85 -5.79
C ASN A 7 -5.81 14.66 -4.54
N GLU A 8 -6.95 15.35 -4.48
CA GLU A 8 -7.29 16.18 -3.33
C GLU A 8 -7.50 15.36 -2.05
N ALA A 9 -8.20 14.23 -2.17
CA ALA A 9 -8.52 13.37 -1.02
C ALA A 9 -7.29 12.63 -0.49
N ASP A 10 -6.46 12.08 -1.39
CA ASP A 10 -5.20 11.42 -1.05
C ASP A 10 -4.22 12.41 -0.40
N HIS A 11 -4.03 13.59 -1.01
CA HIS A 11 -3.20 14.65 -0.47
C HIS A 11 -3.64 15.06 0.94
N ALA A 12 -4.93 15.29 1.15
CA ALA A 12 -5.47 15.63 2.47
C ALA A 12 -5.23 14.51 3.50
N ALA A 13 -5.39 13.24 3.10
CA ALA A 13 -5.23 12.09 3.98
C ALA A 13 -3.80 11.97 4.51
N TRP A 14 -2.79 12.03 3.65
CA TRP A 14 -1.40 11.86 4.11
C TRP A 14 -0.81 13.13 4.70
N MET A 15 -1.15 14.33 4.20
CA MET A 15 -0.67 15.61 4.76
C MET A 15 -1.11 15.81 6.22
N SER A 16 -2.33 15.36 6.56
CA SER A 16 -2.82 15.35 7.94
C SER A 16 -2.24 14.23 8.81
N SER A 17 -1.50 13.29 8.20
CA SER A 17 -1.07 12.04 8.82
C SER A 17 0.45 11.81 8.76
N ILE A 18 1.25 12.79 8.33
CA ILE A 18 2.70 12.63 8.12
C ILE A 18 3.39 11.96 9.31
N ALA A 19 3.17 12.46 10.54
CA ALA A 19 3.78 11.88 11.73
C ALA A 19 3.36 10.42 11.98
N HIS A 20 2.09 10.11 11.76
CA HIS A 20 1.56 8.76 11.90
C HIS A 20 2.14 7.83 10.83
N ILE A 21 2.07 8.20 9.56
CA ILE A 21 2.61 7.39 8.46
C ILE A 21 4.10 7.14 8.66
N ARG A 22 4.88 8.15 9.07
CA ARG A 22 6.31 7.96 9.37
C ARG A 22 6.58 7.05 10.56
N SER A 23 5.61 6.91 11.47
CA SER A 23 5.66 5.93 12.56
C SER A 23 5.13 4.56 12.14
N THR A 24 4.37 4.49 11.05
CA THR A 24 3.91 3.25 10.43
C THR A 24 5.12 2.56 9.83
N PRO A 25 5.44 1.34 10.27
CA PRO A 25 6.64 0.70 9.78
C PRO A 25 6.65 0.43 8.27
N GLY A 26 7.84 0.54 7.65
CA GLY A 26 7.99 0.49 6.19
C GLY A 26 7.85 1.86 5.52
N PHE A 27 7.46 2.89 6.28
CA PHE A 27 7.45 4.29 5.89
C PHE A 27 8.32 5.16 6.81
N ASP A 28 9.29 4.54 7.49
CA ASP A 28 10.27 5.21 8.34
C ASP A 28 11.46 5.78 7.54
N GLN A 29 11.58 5.41 6.27
CA GLN A 29 12.69 5.79 5.38
C GLN A 29 12.40 7.04 4.54
N GLY A 30 12.21 8.18 5.21
CA GLY A 30 12.24 9.49 4.56
C GLY A 30 10.95 9.93 3.88
N TRP A 31 10.02 9.02 3.56
CA TRP A 31 8.67 9.33 3.11
C TRP A 31 7.64 9.09 4.23
N PRO A 32 6.57 9.89 4.35
CA PRO A 32 6.34 11.11 3.61
C PRO A 32 7.28 12.25 4.01
N PRO A 33 7.62 13.18 3.09
CA PRO A 33 8.45 14.34 3.42
C PRO A 33 7.83 15.15 4.56
N VAL A 34 8.65 15.56 5.55
CA VAL A 34 8.17 16.32 6.72
C VAL A 34 7.56 17.67 6.31
N ALA A 35 8.08 18.28 5.24
CA ALA A 35 7.55 19.53 4.69
C ALA A 35 6.23 19.33 3.91
N GLY A 36 5.78 18.09 3.71
CA GLY A 36 4.68 17.77 2.81
C GLY A 36 5.06 17.91 1.34
N MET A 37 4.06 17.84 0.48
CA MET A 37 4.17 18.17 -0.94
C MET A 37 2.98 19.04 -1.36
N THR A 38 3.08 19.72 -2.49
CA THR A 38 1.97 20.49 -3.07
C THR A 38 0.95 19.57 -3.74
N LEU A 39 -0.26 20.07 -3.98
CA LEU A 39 -1.27 19.32 -4.75
C LEU A 39 -0.80 18.95 -6.16
N ALA A 40 0.09 19.76 -6.77
CA ALA A 40 0.65 19.49 -8.09
C ALA A 40 1.67 18.34 -8.05
N GLU A 41 2.58 18.35 -7.07
CA GLU A 41 3.54 17.25 -6.85
C GLU A 41 2.81 15.94 -6.53
N ASN A 42 1.75 15.98 -5.71
CA ASN A 42 0.92 14.80 -5.42
C ASN A 42 0.26 14.27 -6.70
N HIS A 43 -0.28 15.16 -7.53
CA HIS A 43 -0.90 14.76 -8.79
C HIS A 43 0.09 14.04 -9.72
N GLU A 44 1.31 14.56 -9.83
CA GLU A 44 2.38 13.94 -10.63
C GLU A 44 2.76 12.56 -10.10
N ASP A 45 2.90 12.42 -8.78
CA ASP A 45 3.18 11.14 -8.12
C ASP A 45 2.07 10.11 -8.38
N LEU A 46 0.80 10.51 -8.22
CA LEU A 46 -0.37 9.69 -8.50
C LEU A 46 -0.45 9.27 -9.98
N ALA A 47 -0.11 10.17 -10.91
CA ALA A 47 -0.04 9.84 -12.33
C ALA A 47 1.05 8.79 -12.61
N GLY A 48 2.20 8.91 -11.95
CA GLY A 48 3.26 7.92 -12.00
C GLY A 48 2.81 6.54 -11.51
N HIS A 49 2.17 6.48 -10.34
CA HIS A 49 1.61 5.23 -9.79
C HIS A 49 0.56 4.60 -10.72
N ALA A 50 -0.35 5.40 -11.27
CA ALA A 50 -1.37 4.91 -12.20
C ALA A 50 -0.74 4.34 -13.48
N GLN A 51 0.27 5.00 -14.04
CA GLN A 51 0.98 4.55 -15.23
C GLN A 51 1.71 3.23 -15.00
N ARG A 52 2.47 3.11 -13.90
CA ARG A 52 3.21 1.88 -13.58
C ARG A 52 2.27 0.71 -13.30
N SER A 53 1.13 0.96 -12.65
CA SER A 53 0.07 -0.03 -12.46
C SER A 53 -0.56 -0.49 -13.78
N HIS A 54 -0.79 0.44 -14.73
CA HIS A 54 -1.27 0.09 -16.06
C HIS A 54 -0.26 -0.78 -16.84
N GLN A 55 1.03 -0.50 -16.66
CA GLN A 55 2.13 -1.26 -17.26
C GLN A 55 2.47 -2.56 -16.52
N ARG A 56 1.82 -2.85 -15.38
CA ARG A 56 2.07 -4.00 -14.50
C ARG A 56 3.51 -4.09 -14.00
N VAL A 57 4.13 -2.93 -13.75
CA VAL A 57 5.48 -2.83 -13.17
C VAL A 57 5.42 -2.98 -11.65
N ASP A 58 4.53 -2.22 -11.03
CA ASP A 58 4.12 -2.29 -9.63
C ASP A 58 2.61 -2.02 -9.57
N PHE A 59 1.99 -2.12 -8.40
CA PHE A 59 0.59 -1.75 -8.24
C PHE A 59 0.39 -0.86 -7.04
N ALA A 60 -0.50 0.13 -7.17
CA ALA A 60 -0.90 0.99 -6.07
C ALA A 60 -2.42 1.17 -6.01
N TYR A 61 -2.97 1.20 -4.81
CA TYR A 61 -4.41 1.29 -4.56
C TYR A 61 -4.72 2.32 -3.46
N SER A 62 -5.68 3.21 -3.72
CA SER A 62 -6.32 4.00 -2.67
C SER A 62 -7.22 3.12 -1.81
N VAL A 63 -7.17 3.32 -0.50
CA VAL A 63 -8.11 2.76 0.48
C VAL A 63 -9.20 3.79 0.69
N ILE A 64 -10.45 3.40 0.43
CA ILE A 64 -11.60 4.30 0.47
C ILE A 64 -12.52 3.86 1.61
N ASP A 65 -12.91 4.79 2.47
CA ASP A 65 -14.02 4.55 3.38
C ASP A 65 -15.33 4.59 2.58
N ILE A 66 -16.06 3.47 2.56
CA ILE A 66 -17.28 3.34 1.75
C ILE A 66 -18.45 4.19 2.27
N ALA A 67 -18.45 4.57 3.54
CA ALA A 67 -19.52 5.35 4.14
C ALA A 67 -19.35 6.84 3.84
N THR A 68 -18.12 7.34 3.78
CA THR A 68 -17.85 8.76 3.50
C THR A 68 -17.39 9.03 2.06
N GLY A 69 -16.82 8.02 1.39
CA GLY A 69 -16.16 8.17 0.09
C GLY A 69 -14.74 8.73 0.20
N ASP A 70 -14.23 8.97 1.41
CA ASP A 70 -12.91 9.57 1.61
C ASP A 70 -11.79 8.57 1.36
N VAL A 71 -10.67 9.08 0.84
CA VAL A 71 -9.40 8.34 0.87
C VAL A 71 -8.89 8.33 2.31
N VAL A 72 -8.66 7.14 2.85
CA VAL A 72 -8.20 6.95 4.22
C VAL A 72 -6.86 6.24 4.29
N GLY A 73 -6.22 5.95 3.16
CA GLY A 73 -4.98 5.21 3.10
C GLY A 73 -4.57 4.81 1.69
N CYS A 74 -3.42 4.16 1.58
CA CYS A 74 -2.93 3.57 0.34
C CYS A 74 -2.28 2.21 0.59
N VAL A 75 -2.23 1.40 -0.47
CA VAL A 75 -1.58 0.08 -0.51
C VAL A 75 -0.67 0.03 -1.74
N TYR A 76 0.54 -0.48 -1.58
CA TYR A 76 1.56 -0.58 -2.63
C TYR A 76 2.09 -2.02 -2.74
N PHE A 77 2.26 -2.50 -3.96
CA PHE A 77 2.86 -3.80 -4.30
C PHE A 77 4.04 -3.59 -5.23
N GLU A 78 5.23 -3.97 -4.77
CA GLU A 78 6.48 -3.84 -5.51
C GLU A 78 7.05 -5.25 -5.78
N PRO A 79 7.70 -5.47 -6.94
CA PRO A 79 8.48 -6.69 -7.15
C PRO A 79 9.48 -6.88 -6.01
N SER A 80 9.57 -8.09 -5.46
CA SER A 80 10.60 -8.37 -4.45
C SER A 80 11.98 -8.46 -5.11
N SER A 81 13.01 -7.95 -4.43
CA SER A 81 14.40 -8.13 -4.83
C SER A 81 14.93 -9.55 -4.55
N THR A 82 14.17 -10.36 -3.82
CA THR A 82 14.58 -11.69 -3.34
C THR A 82 14.13 -12.85 -4.23
N GLY A 83 13.20 -12.65 -5.16
CA GLY A 83 12.74 -13.70 -6.08
C GLY A 83 11.61 -13.28 -7.02
N GLU A 84 11.54 -13.94 -8.19
CA GLU A 84 10.60 -13.61 -9.28
C GLU A 84 9.12 -13.88 -8.94
N ARG A 85 8.84 -14.74 -7.94
CA ARG A 85 7.48 -15.07 -7.47
C ARG A 85 7.17 -14.50 -6.10
N GLU A 86 7.90 -13.46 -5.70
CA GLU A 86 7.75 -12.79 -4.43
C GLU A 86 7.36 -11.32 -4.62
N VAL A 87 6.51 -10.81 -3.72
CA VAL A 87 6.04 -9.42 -3.75
C VAL A 87 6.31 -8.76 -2.41
N ALA A 88 6.76 -7.51 -2.43
CA ALA A 88 6.78 -6.65 -1.26
C ALA A 88 5.48 -5.82 -1.22
N ALA A 89 4.74 -5.90 -0.11
CA ALA A 89 3.54 -5.12 0.12
C ALA A 89 3.75 -4.15 1.29
N SER A 90 3.23 -2.93 1.15
CA SER A 90 3.16 -1.95 2.22
C SER A 90 1.83 -1.21 2.17
N SER A 91 1.38 -0.73 3.32
CA SER A 91 0.15 0.05 3.42
C SER A 91 0.17 0.97 4.62
N TRP A 92 -0.52 2.10 4.49
CA TRP A 92 -0.76 3.05 5.58
C TRP A 92 -2.23 3.48 5.55
N VAL A 93 -2.73 3.89 6.71
CA VAL A 93 -3.98 4.63 6.83
C VAL A 93 -3.75 6.02 7.42
N SER A 94 -4.75 6.89 7.34
CA SER A 94 -4.68 8.22 7.94
C SER A 94 -4.67 8.12 9.46
N ALA A 95 -4.11 9.12 10.14
CA ALA A 95 -4.05 9.17 11.60
C ALA A 95 -5.43 9.11 12.26
N ALA A 96 -6.46 9.61 11.58
CA ALA A 96 -7.85 9.54 12.02
C ALA A 96 -8.43 8.11 12.00
N ARG A 97 -7.73 7.17 11.34
CA ARG A 97 -8.13 5.78 11.15
C ARG A 97 -7.03 4.79 11.52
N ALA A 98 -6.09 5.21 12.37
CA ALA A 98 -4.92 4.44 12.76
C ALA A 98 -5.26 3.02 13.28
N GLU A 99 -6.47 2.83 13.85
CA GLU A 99 -6.98 1.53 14.28
C GLU A 99 -7.10 0.51 13.12
N LEU A 100 -7.09 0.96 11.86
CA LEU A 100 -7.22 0.12 10.68
C LEU A 100 -5.90 -0.38 10.10
N ASP A 101 -4.73 0.12 10.52
CA ASP A 101 -3.43 -0.28 9.94
C ASP A 101 -3.23 -1.82 9.97
N GLY A 102 -3.48 -2.43 11.13
CA GLY A 102 -3.36 -3.87 11.31
C GLY A 102 -4.39 -4.65 10.48
N LEU A 103 -5.65 -4.21 10.51
CA LEU A 103 -6.73 -4.88 9.76
C LEU A 103 -6.51 -4.80 8.25
N LEU A 104 -6.07 -3.64 7.74
CA LEU A 104 -5.73 -3.46 6.34
C LEU A 104 -4.62 -4.42 5.92
N THR A 105 -3.57 -4.53 6.73
CA THR A 105 -2.47 -5.45 6.48
C THR A 105 -2.95 -6.91 6.38
N GLU A 106 -3.78 -7.35 7.31
CA GLU A 106 -4.34 -8.71 7.30
C GLU A 106 -5.19 -8.99 6.06
N ILE A 107 -6.08 -8.05 5.70
CA ILE A 107 -6.98 -8.18 4.55
C ILE A 107 -6.17 -8.21 3.25
N VAL A 108 -5.22 -7.30 3.07
CA VAL A 108 -4.39 -7.24 1.86
C VAL A 108 -3.51 -8.48 1.75
N GLY A 109 -2.88 -8.91 2.85
CA GLY A 109 -2.07 -10.13 2.88
C GLY A 109 -2.88 -11.38 2.53
N ALA A 110 -4.12 -11.48 3.02
CA ALA A 110 -5.03 -12.56 2.66
C ALA A 110 -5.46 -12.50 1.19
N TRP A 111 -5.77 -11.31 0.66
CA TRP A 111 -6.12 -11.10 -0.73
C TRP A 111 -4.98 -11.48 -1.69
N LEU A 112 -3.75 -11.05 -1.40
CA LEU A 112 -2.57 -11.42 -2.17
C LEU A 112 -2.36 -12.94 -2.21
N ARG A 113 -2.49 -13.64 -1.07
CA ARG A 113 -2.42 -15.11 -1.06
C ARG A 113 -3.47 -15.79 -1.94
N ALA A 114 -4.69 -15.30 -1.89
CA ALA A 114 -5.84 -16.00 -2.49
C ALA A 114 -5.99 -15.71 -3.99
N ALA A 115 -5.70 -14.48 -4.41
CA ALA A 115 -6.01 -14.00 -5.75
C ALA A 115 -4.77 -13.79 -6.64
N TRP A 116 -3.57 -13.75 -6.07
CA TRP A 116 -2.35 -13.46 -6.82
C TRP A 116 -1.43 -14.68 -6.94
N PRO A 117 -0.59 -14.75 -7.99
CA PRO A 117 0.29 -15.89 -8.26
C PRO A 117 1.57 -15.89 -7.41
N PHE A 118 1.68 -15.03 -6.39
CA PHE A 118 2.88 -14.94 -5.55
C PHE A 118 2.99 -16.15 -4.61
N GLU A 119 4.20 -16.72 -4.52
CA GLU A 119 4.50 -17.77 -3.56
C GLU A 119 4.77 -17.21 -2.17
N VAL A 120 5.36 -16.00 -2.15
CA VAL A 120 5.74 -15.29 -0.93
C VAL A 120 5.29 -13.83 -1.03
N VAL A 121 4.60 -13.37 0.01
CA VAL A 121 4.27 -11.96 0.21
C VAL A 121 5.08 -11.48 1.41
N HIS A 122 5.93 -10.48 1.18
CA HIS A 122 6.64 -9.77 2.22
C HIS A 122 5.85 -8.53 2.57
N TYR A 123 5.08 -8.59 3.65
CA TYR A 123 4.43 -7.40 4.15
C TYR A 123 5.40 -6.63 5.04
N ARG A 124 5.62 -5.35 4.74
CA ARG A 124 6.39 -4.47 5.61
C ARG A 124 5.54 -4.11 6.82
N LEU A 125 5.81 -4.81 7.93
CA LEU A 125 5.15 -4.69 9.24
C LEU A 125 6.23 -4.51 10.32
N GLY A 126 7.04 -3.47 10.22
CA GLY A 126 8.18 -3.28 11.11
C GLY A 126 9.51 -3.39 10.39
N GLU A 127 10.55 -3.48 11.20
CA GLU A 127 11.75 -4.26 10.91
C GLU A 127 11.47 -5.77 10.84
N VAL A 128 10.28 -6.24 11.23
CA VAL A 128 9.89 -7.66 11.20
C VAL A 128 9.15 -7.94 9.90
N PRO A 129 9.78 -8.62 8.92
CA PRO A 129 9.09 -9.03 7.72
C PRO A 129 8.02 -10.04 8.11
N VAL A 130 6.76 -9.75 7.80
CA VAL A 130 5.74 -10.81 7.82
C VAL A 130 5.81 -11.49 6.47
N THR A 131 6.49 -12.63 6.45
CA THR A 131 6.51 -13.51 5.30
C THR A 131 5.27 -14.38 5.31
N ILE A 132 4.38 -14.09 4.38
CA ILE A 132 3.18 -14.87 4.14
C ILE A 132 3.46 -15.82 2.96
N ARG A 133 3.38 -17.13 3.20
CA ARG A 133 3.57 -18.14 2.16
C ARG A 133 2.23 -18.70 1.69
N ARG A 134 2.10 -18.92 0.38
CA ARG A 134 0.99 -19.71 -0.15
C ARG A 134 1.17 -21.16 0.32
N SER A 135 0.08 -21.79 0.77
CA SER A 135 0.11 -23.23 1.05
C SER A 135 0.29 -23.99 -0.26
N PRO A 136 1.08 -25.08 -0.29
CA PRO A 136 1.16 -25.91 -1.50
C PRO A 136 -0.25 -26.37 -1.86
N GLU A 137 -0.61 -26.24 -3.14
CA GLU A 137 -1.86 -26.79 -3.65
C GLU A 137 -1.85 -28.30 -3.37
N GLN A 138 -2.86 -28.79 -2.64
CA GLN A 138 -3.09 -30.23 -2.60
C GLN A 138 -3.51 -30.65 -4.02
N PRO A 139 -2.87 -31.68 -4.61
CA PRO A 139 -3.28 -32.16 -5.92
C PRO A 139 -4.77 -32.52 -5.88
N VAL A 140 -5.54 -31.95 -6.79
CA VAL A 140 -6.91 -32.38 -7.04
C VAL A 140 -6.81 -33.82 -7.56
N GLY A 141 -7.31 -34.76 -6.76
CA GLY A 141 -7.31 -36.19 -7.07
C GLY A 141 -8.27 -36.55 -8.20
#